data_AF-A0A5D6V9J5-F1
#
_entry.id   AF-A0A5D6V9J5-F1
#
_cell.length_a   1.000
_cell.length_b   1.000
_cell.length_c   1.000
_cell.angle_alpha   90.00
_cell.angle_beta   90.00
_cell.angle_gamma   90.00
#
_symmetry.space_group_name_H-M   'P 1'
#
loop_
_entity.id
_entity.type
_entity.pdbx_description
1 polymer ?
#
loop_
_entity_poly.entity_id
_entity_poly.type
_entity_poly.pdbx_seq_one_letter_code
_entity_poly.pdbx_strand_id
1 'polypeptide(L)'
;MICYIQECIRLHYDAEAQLLHYAWCGDLTSGKALRPALEVIAQLAPQLQIRQCLLDTRSLPPISIEDQFWILHSWLPRVCLPTIDCVAVIVGERDYNLMVIESILRAGRRFIRFDVQLFSDLDAAFDWVVNGHEEATGRLMAEWLNPTVVYKDVDELLAKALPL
;
A
#
# COMPACT_ATOMS: atom_id res chain seq x y z
N MET A 1 -5.16 -0.16 15.35
CA MET A 1 -5.75 -0.21 14.00
C MET A 1 -6.24 1.18 13.61
N ILE A 2 -5.83 1.66 12.45
CA ILE A 2 -6.20 2.99 11.95
C ILE A 2 -6.51 2.93 10.45
N CYS A 3 -7.69 3.41 10.04
CA CYS A 3 -8.07 3.59 8.64
C CYS A 3 -8.01 5.08 8.28
N TYR A 4 -7.41 5.42 7.14
CA TYR A 4 -7.45 6.76 6.56
C TYR A 4 -8.02 6.71 5.15
N ILE A 5 -8.91 7.65 4.84
CA ILE A 5 -9.49 7.76 3.50
C ILE A 5 -9.34 9.20 3.03
N GLN A 6 -8.62 9.36 1.93
CA GLN A 6 -8.60 10.57 1.13
C GLN A 6 -9.26 10.28 -0.22
N GLU A 7 -9.68 11.33 -0.92
CA GLU A 7 -10.44 11.30 -2.18
C GLU A 7 -10.04 10.21 -3.19
N CYS A 8 -8.78 9.78 -3.18
CA CYS A 8 -8.17 8.86 -4.13
C CYS A 8 -7.51 7.60 -3.52
N ILE A 9 -7.39 7.51 -2.20
CA ILE A 9 -6.67 6.41 -1.54
C ILE A 9 -7.26 6.07 -0.18
N ARG A 10 -7.34 4.78 0.08
CA ARG A 10 -7.67 4.21 1.38
C ARG A 10 -6.42 3.52 1.93
N LEU A 11 -6.08 3.85 3.17
CA LEU A 11 -4.99 3.28 3.93
C LEU A 11 -5.54 2.58 5.17
N HIS A 12 -4.94 1.47 5.54
CA HIS A 12 -5.19 0.72 6.76
C HIS A 12 -3.86 0.32 7.36
N TYR A 13 -3.60 0.74 8.61
CA TYR A 13 -2.42 0.34 9.36
C TYR A 13 -2.82 -0.46 10.59
N ASP A 14 -2.23 -1.65 10.72
CA ASP A 14 -2.35 -2.50 11.89
C ASP A 14 -1.01 -2.59 12.61
N ALA A 15 -0.95 -2.05 13.83
CA ALA A 15 0.28 -1.97 14.61
C ALA A 15 0.72 -3.33 15.18
N GLU A 16 -0.22 -4.25 15.42
CA GLU A 16 0.07 -5.59 15.93
C GLU A 16 0.69 -6.46 14.84
N ALA A 17 0.10 -6.47 13.65
CA ALA A 17 0.66 -7.14 12.49
C ALA A 17 1.89 -6.42 11.93
N GLN A 18 2.02 -5.11 12.18
CA GLN A 18 3.00 -4.22 11.51
C GLN A 18 2.75 -4.11 10.00
N LEU A 19 1.48 -4.19 9.62
CA LEU A 19 1.00 -4.24 8.25
C LEU A 19 0.44 -2.88 7.81
N LEU A 20 0.94 -2.36 6.68
CA LEU A 20 0.29 -1.30 5.93
C LEU A 20 -0.45 -1.89 4.72
N HIS A 21 -1.77 -1.79 4.70
CA HIS A 21 -2.59 -2.09 3.53
C HIS A 21 -3.07 -0.78 2.89
N TYR A 22 -2.92 -0.63 1.58
CA TYR A 22 -3.56 0.47 0.86
C TYR A 22 -4.13 0.07 -0.49
N ALA A 23 -5.21 0.75 -0.86
CA ALA A 23 -5.94 0.58 -2.10
C ALA A 23 -6.33 1.93 -2.69
N TRP A 24 -6.31 2.03 -4.01
CA TRP A 24 -6.89 3.17 -4.71
C TRP A 24 -8.42 3.11 -4.65
N CYS A 25 -9.04 4.25 -4.36
CA CYS A 25 -10.49 4.40 -4.31
C CYS A 25 -10.93 5.72 -4.94
N GLY A 26 -12.20 5.87 -5.29
CA GLY A 26 -12.74 7.10 -5.86
C GLY A 26 -12.55 7.24 -7.38
N ASP A 27 -12.99 8.37 -7.92
CA ASP A 27 -12.91 8.66 -9.36
C ASP A 27 -11.53 9.23 -9.72
N LEU A 28 -10.68 8.38 -10.30
CA LEU A 28 -9.29 8.70 -10.63
C LEU A 28 -9.12 9.18 -12.08
N THR A 29 -10.22 9.49 -12.79
CA THR A 29 -10.24 9.91 -14.20
C THR A 29 -9.37 11.12 -14.53
N SER A 30 -9.00 11.94 -13.54
CA SER A 30 -8.20 13.15 -13.77
C SER A 30 -6.68 12.93 -13.80
N GLY A 31 -6.16 11.74 -13.45
CA GLY A 31 -4.71 11.46 -13.38
C GLY A 31 -3.92 12.26 -12.33
N LYS A 32 -4.50 13.34 -11.79
CA LYS A 32 -3.90 14.24 -10.79
C LYS A 32 -3.88 13.68 -9.37
N ALA A 33 -4.54 12.55 -9.16
CA ALA A 33 -4.73 11.93 -7.85
C ALA A 33 -3.59 10.98 -7.43
N LEU A 34 -2.79 10.47 -8.37
CA LEU A 34 -1.78 9.44 -8.07
C LEU A 34 -0.67 9.96 -7.16
N ARG A 35 0.03 11.05 -7.55
CA ARG A 35 1.16 11.56 -6.78
C ARG A 35 0.76 12.05 -5.39
N PRO A 36 -0.34 12.82 -5.20
CA PRO A 36 -0.80 13.17 -3.86
C PRO A 36 -1.07 11.96 -2.97
N ALA A 37 -1.74 10.91 -3.50
CA ALA A 37 -1.97 9.67 -2.77
C ALA A 37 -0.66 8.98 -2.34
N LEU A 38 0.29 8.86 -3.27
CA LEU A 38 1.59 8.26 -3.01
C LEU A 38 2.42 9.09 -2.03
N GLU A 39 2.34 10.42 -2.07
CA GLU A 39 3.02 11.30 -1.13
C GLU A 39 2.54 11.10 0.31
N VAL A 40 1.24 10.84 0.53
CA VAL A 40 0.74 10.48 1.88
C VAL A 40 1.44 9.23 2.39
N ILE A 41 1.58 8.20 1.56
CA ILE A 41 2.31 6.99 1.96
C ILE A 41 3.78 7.32 2.26
N ALA A 42 4.42 8.16 1.45
CA ALA A 42 5.81 8.55 1.66
C ALA A 42 6.03 9.42 2.91
N GLN A 43 4.99 10.10 3.41
CA GLN A 43 5.01 10.81 4.69
C GLN A 43 4.78 9.86 5.86
N LEU A 44 3.85 8.91 5.71
CA LEU A 44 3.47 7.98 6.76
C LEU A 44 4.49 6.86 6.97
N ALA A 45 4.98 6.25 5.89
CA ALA A 45 5.76 5.02 5.98
C ALA A 45 6.98 5.13 6.91
N PRO A 46 7.80 6.19 6.88
CA PRO A 46 8.97 6.29 7.77
C PRO A 46 8.61 6.44 9.25
N GLN A 47 7.37 6.85 9.57
CA GLN A 47 6.90 7.05 10.93
C GLN A 47 6.27 5.79 11.51
N LEU A 48 5.79 4.90 10.64
CA LEU A 48 5.14 3.65 11.03
C LEU A 48 6.19 2.53 11.11
N GLN A 49 6.04 1.62 12.07
CA GLN A 49 6.89 0.45 12.21
C GLN A 49 6.49 -0.65 11.22
N ILE A 50 6.44 -0.32 9.93
CA ILE A 50 5.97 -1.21 8.87
C ILE A 50 6.99 -2.32 8.62
N ARG A 51 6.50 -3.55 8.65
CA ARG A 51 7.22 -4.75 8.26
C ARG A 51 6.61 -5.42 7.04
N GLN A 52 5.29 -5.41 6.91
CA GLN A 52 4.63 -5.95 5.73
C GLN A 52 3.76 -4.90 5.07
N CYS A 53 3.62 -5.02 3.76
CA CYS A 53 2.84 -4.11 2.97
C CYS A 53 1.93 -4.89 2.04
N LEU A 54 0.68 -4.46 1.94
CA LEU A 54 -0.27 -4.99 0.97
C LEU A 54 -0.80 -3.84 0.13
N LEU A 55 -0.64 -3.98 -1.19
CA LEU A 55 -1.02 -2.96 -2.15
C LEU A 55 -2.09 -3.50 -3.10
N ASP A 56 -3.29 -2.93 -3.07
CA ASP A 56 -4.35 -3.25 -4.04
C ASP A 56 -4.36 -2.27 -5.21
N THR A 57 -3.93 -2.76 -6.37
CA THR A 57 -3.80 -1.97 -7.60
C THR A 57 -4.96 -2.15 -8.56
N ARG A 58 -5.96 -2.96 -8.24
CA ARG A 58 -7.06 -3.29 -9.18
C ARG A 58 -7.90 -2.08 -9.60
N SER A 59 -7.95 -1.05 -8.75
CA SER A 59 -8.63 0.22 -9.03
C SER A 59 -7.67 1.33 -9.48
N LEU A 60 -6.39 1.02 -9.67
CA LEU A 60 -5.38 2.00 -10.06
C LEU A 60 -5.59 2.38 -11.54
N PRO A 61 -5.69 3.68 -11.89
CA PRO A 61 -5.74 4.11 -13.27
C PRO A 61 -4.42 3.79 -14.00
N PRO A 62 -4.40 3.81 -15.34
CA PRO A 62 -3.16 3.67 -16.10
C PRO A 62 -2.10 4.67 -15.64
N ILE A 63 -0.92 4.17 -15.27
CA ILE A 63 0.19 5.01 -14.81
C ILE A 63 0.91 5.62 -16.02
N SER A 64 0.95 6.96 -16.08
CA SER A 64 1.64 7.69 -17.15
C SER A 64 3.15 7.44 -17.12
N ILE A 65 3.84 7.63 -18.26
CA ILE A 65 5.31 7.48 -18.31
C ILE A 65 5.99 8.46 -17.34
N GLU A 66 5.49 9.69 -17.24
CA GLU A 66 6.03 10.70 -16.31
C GLU A 66 5.91 10.23 -14.85
N ASP A 67 4.79 9.63 -14.49
CA ASP A 67 4.57 9.09 -13.15
C ASP A 67 5.44 7.85 -12.89
N GLN A 68 5.68 7.00 -13.88
CA GLN A 68 6.61 5.87 -13.74
C GLN A 68 8.03 6.36 -13.41
N PHE A 69 8.51 7.40 -14.10
CA PHE A 69 9.81 8.02 -13.79
C PHE A 69 9.80 8.64 -12.39
N TRP A 70 8.78 9.39 -12.04
CA TRP A 70 8.66 9.99 -10.71
C TRP A 70 8.61 8.93 -9.60
N ILE A 71 7.88 7.84 -9.80
CA ILE A 71 7.84 6.70 -8.87
C ILE A 71 9.25 6.14 -8.66
N LEU A 72 9.97 5.84 -9.74
CA LEU A 72 11.30 5.22 -9.66
C LEU A 72 12.38 6.11 -9.04
N HIS A 73 12.32 7.41 -9.29
CA HIS A 73 13.40 8.34 -8.94
C HIS A 73 13.13 9.18 -7.69
N SER A 74 11.86 9.39 -7.34
CA SER A 74 11.47 10.30 -6.26
C SER A 74 10.72 9.59 -5.14
N TRP A 75 9.79 8.68 -5.47
CA TRP A 75 8.93 8.06 -4.46
C TRP A 75 9.51 6.77 -3.88
N LEU A 76 9.85 5.79 -4.72
CA LEU A 76 10.29 4.45 -4.32
C LEU A 76 11.47 4.48 -3.31
N PRO A 77 12.49 5.35 -3.45
CA PRO A 77 13.59 5.43 -2.47
C PRO A 77 13.14 5.86 -1.06
N ARG A 78 12.00 6.54 -0.93
CA ARG A 78 11.47 7.03 0.36
C ARG A 78 10.63 6.00 1.10
N VAL A 79 10.08 5.02 0.36
CA VAL A 79 9.13 4.03 0.90
C VAL A 79 9.69 2.62 0.96
N CYS A 80 10.79 2.33 0.24
CA CYS A 80 11.53 1.08 0.39
C CYS A 80 12.39 1.11 1.66
N LEU A 81 11.73 1.01 2.81
CA LEU A 81 12.38 1.06 4.12
C LEU A 81 13.12 -0.26 4.41
N PRO A 82 14.27 -0.21 5.10
CA PRO A 82 15.00 -1.42 5.51
C PRO A 82 14.23 -2.34 6.47
N THR A 83 13.15 -1.85 7.09
CA THR A 83 12.31 -2.61 8.04
C THR A 83 11.27 -3.49 7.35
N ILE A 84 11.01 -3.26 6.05
CA ILE A 84 10.04 -4.04 5.29
C ILE A 84 10.66 -5.41 5.00
N ASP A 85 9.92 -6.46 5.33
CA ASP A 85 10.26 -7.85 5.06
C ASP A 85 9.63 -8.32 3.75
N CYS A 86 8.38 -7.90 3.50
CA CYS A 86 7.63 -8.36 2.33
C CYS A 86 6.55 -7.36 1.85
N VAL A 87 6.24 -7.41 0.55
CA VAL A 87 5.21 -6.61 -0.11
C VAL A 87 4.35 -7.48 -1.02
N ALA A 88 3.07 -7.57 -0.71
CA ALA A 88 2.06 -8.18 -1.58
C ALA A 88 1.46 -7.13 -2.49
N VAL A 89 1.36 -7.41 -3.79
CA VAL A 89 0.70 -6.54 -4.76
C VAL A 89 -0.44 -7.29 -5.41
N ILE A 90 -1.66 -6.81 -5.20
CA ILE A 90 -2.86 -7.37 -5.83
C ILE A 90 -3.06 -6.68 -7.16
N VAL A 91 -3.15 -7.47 -8.22
CA VAL A 91 -3.27 -7.02 -9.61
C VAL A 91 -4.53 -7.60 -10.24
N GLY A 92 -5.14 -6.87 -11.17
CA GLY A 92 -6.27 -7.37 -11.96
C GLY A 92 -5.79 -8.25 -13.12
N GLU A 93 -6.67 -9.16 -13.56
CA GLU A 93 -6.36 -10.19 -14.59
C GLU A 93 -5.95 -9.64 -15.96
N ARG A 94 -6.22 -8.35 -16.26
CA ARG A 94 -5.94 -7.72 -17.57
C ARG A 94 -5.35 -6.32 -17.45
N ASP A 95 -4.58 -6.09 -16.40
CA ASP A 95 -4.07 -4.75 -16.12
C ASP A 95 -2.83 -4.43 -16.96
N TYR A 96 -2.94 -3.41 -17.82
CA TYR A 96 -1.77 -2.69 -18.34
C TYR A 96 -0.81 -2.29 -17.20
N ASN A 97 -1.38 -1.98 -16.03
CA ASN A 97 -0.62 -1.68 -14.82
C ASN A 97 0.24 -2.84 -14.33
N LEU A 98 -0.10 -4.10 -14.60
CA LEU A 98 0.78 -5.24 -14.26
C LEU A 98 2.14 -5.10 -14.95
N MET A 99 2.14 -4.81 -16.26
CA MET A 99 3.39 -4.60 -17.01
C MET A 99 4.19 -3.41 -16.46
N VAL A 100 3.50 -2.34 -16.07
CA VAL A 100 4.13 -1.16 -15.48
C VAL A 100 4.72 -1.47 -14.11
N ILE A 101 3.98 -2.18 -13.25
CA ILE A 101 4.42 -2.61 -11.93
C ILE A 101 5.66 -3.50 -12.06
N GLU A 102 5.64 -4.51 -12.93
CA GLU A 102 6.79 -5.38 -13.19
C GLU A 102 8.02 -4.59 -13.68
N SER A 103 7.81 -3.59 -14.54
CA SER A 103 8.87 -2.69 -15.01
C SER A 103 9.47 -1.87 -13.87
N ILE A 104 8.61 -1.28 -13.02
CA ILE A 104 9.02 -0.51 -11.84
C ILE A 104 9.79 -1.40 -10.86
N LEU A 105 9.31 -2.61 -10.56
CA LEU A 105 9.99 -3.57 -9.68
C LEU A 105 11.38 -3.93 -10.22
N ARG A 106 11.48 -4.20 -11.53
CA ARG A 106 12.75 -4.55 -12.19
C ARG A 106 13.76 -3.40 -12.19
N ALA A 107 13.31 -2.18 -12.46
CA ALA A 107 14.15 -0.98 -12.46
C ALA A 107 14.52 -0.52 -11.04
N GLY A 108 13.60 -0.74 -10.08
CA GLY A 108 13.71 -0.36 -8.67
C GLY A 108 14.51 -1.35 -7.80
N ARG A 109 14.96 -2.48 -8.36
CA ARG A 109 15.65 -3.58 -7.64
C ARG A 109 16.78 -3.19 -6.68
N ARG A 110 17.40 -2.02 -6.88
CA ARG A 110 18.45 -1.50 -5.98
C ARG A 110 17.92 -1.05 -4.62
N PHE A 111 16.65 -0.63 -4.58
CA PHE A 111 15.95 -0.15 -3.38
C PHE A 111 15.15 -1.29 -2.71
N ILE A 112 14.63 -2.21 -3.51
CA ILE A 112 13.83 -3.34 -3.04
C ILE A 112 14.77 -4.42 -2.46
N ARG A 113 14.76 -4.54 -1.13
CA ARG A 113 15.57 -5.52 -0.36
C ARG A 113 14.73 -6.56 0.36
N PHE A 114 13.46 -6.63 -0.01
CA PHE A 114 12.40 -7.44 0.58
C PHE A 114 11.73 -8.28 -0.50
N ASP A 115 10.97 -9.28 -0.07
CA ASP A 115 10.22 -10.14 -0.98
C ASP A 115 9.02 -9.39 -1.56
N VAL A 116 8.78 -9.56 -2.86
CA VAL A 116 7.60 -9.02 -3.53
C VAL A 116 6.87 -10.17 -4.21
N GLN A 117 5.58 -10.29 -3.94
CA GLN A 117 4.71 -11.27 -4.60
C GLN A 117 3.47 -10.60 -5.19
N LEU A 118 3.02 -11.13 -6.34
CA LEU A 118 1.84 -10.66 -7.04
C LEU A 118 0.69 -11.64 -6.81
N PHE A 119 -0.50 -11.11 -6.52
CA PHE A 119 -1.69 -11.88 -6.20
C PHE A 119 -2.88 -11.44 -7.06
N SER A 120 -3.78 -12.37 -7.34
CA SER A 120 -5.07 -12.10 -8.03
C SER A 120 -6.20 -11.78 -7.06
N ASP A 121 -6.08 -12.21 -5.80
CA ASP A 121 -7.12 -12.10 -4.79
C ASP A 121 -6.56 -11.61 -3.45
N LEU A 122 -7.47 -11.07 -2.63
CA LEU A 122 -7.16 -10.40 -1.38
C LEU A 122 -6.86 -11.42 -0.26
N ASP A 123 -7.55 -12.55 -0.26
CA ASP A 123 -7.39 -13.62 0.74
C ASP A 123 -5.97 -14.19 0.73
N ALA A 124 -5.48 -14.63 -0.44
CA ALA A 124 -4.13 -15.18 -0.58
C ALA A 124 -3.04 -14.15 -0.25
N ALA A 125 -3.26 -12.88 -0.62
CA ALA A 125 -2.33 -11.80 -0.31
C ALA A 125 -2.23 -11.55 1.21
N PHE A 126 -3.37 -11.51 1.91
CA PHE A 126 -3.37 -11.36 3.37
C PHE A 126 -2.72 -12.54 4.06
N ASP A 127 -3.09 -13.76 3.68
CA ASP A 127 -2.53 -14.99 4.25
C ASP A 127 -1.01 -15.01 4.14
N TRP A 128 -0.47 -14.61 2.97
CA TRP A 128 0.97 -14.53 2.76
C TRP A 128 1.66 -13.47 3.62
N VAL A 129 1.13 -12.24 3.71
CA VAL A 129 1.77 -11.19 4.53
C VAL A 129 1.70 -11.48 6.03
N VAL A 130 0.73 -12.27 6.50
CA VAL A 130 0.66 -12.71 7.89
C VAL A 130 1.23 -14.12 8.10
N ASN A 131 1.99 -14.67 7.16
CA ASN A 131 2.64 -15.98 7.26
C ASN A 131 1.69 -17.14 7.64
N GLY A 132 0.46 -17.17 7.11
CA GLY A 132 -0.48 -18.28 7.31
C GLY A 132 -1.26 -18.25 8.63
N HIS A 133 -1.22 -17.16 9.38
CA HIS A 133 -2.03 -16.99 10.59
C HIS A 133 -3.50 -16.71 10.26
N GLU A 134 -4.31 -17.76 10.08
CA GLU A 134 -5.73 -17.66 9.68
C GLU A 134 -6.56 -16.67 10.53
N GLU A 135 -6.35 -16.64 11.85
CA GLU A 135 -7.06 -15.70 12.74
C GLU A 135 -6.70 -14.24 12.44
N ALA A 136 -5.42 -13.96 12.14
CA ALA A 136 -4.95 -12.63 11.78
C ALA A 136 -5.50 -12.23 10.40
N THR A 137 -5.49 -13.14 9.43
CA THR A 137 -6.10 -12.94 8.10
C THR A 137 -7.57 -12.54 8.24
N GLY A 138 -8.36 -13.33 8.95
CA GLY A 138 -9.79 -13.07 9.16
C GLY A 138 -10.07 -11.73 9.85
N ARG A 139 -9.29 -11.40 10.89
CA ARG A 139 -9.39 -10.12 11.59
C ARG A 139 -9.11 -8.94 10.65
N LEU A 140 -7.95 -8.95 9.98
CA LEU A 140 -7.50 -7.85 9.12
C LEU A 140 -8.46 -7.64 7.94
N MET A 141 -8.99 -8.72 7.36
CA MET A 141 -9.98 -8.64 6.29
C MET A 141 -11.31 -8.06 6.78
N ALA A 142 -11.81 -8.49 7.94
CA ALA A 142 -13.03 -7.95 8.51
C ALA A 142 -12.91 -6.45 8.80
N GLU A 143 -11.77 -6.03 9.35
CA GLU A 143 -11.44 -4.62 9.62
C GLU A 143 -11.32 -3.80 8.32
N TRP A 144 -10.74 -4.39 7.28
CA TRP A 144 -10.69 -3.75 5.97
C TRP A 144 -12.07 -3.57 5.36
N LEU A 145 -12.99 -4.52 5.51
CA LEU A 145 -14.33 -4.38 4.94
C LEU A 145 -15.20 -3.42 5.77
N ASN A 146 -15.05 -3.45 7.09
CA ASN A 146 -15.86 -2.67 8.04
C ASN A 146 -14.97 -1.96 9.08
N PRO A 147 -14.35 -0.82 8.72
CA PRO A 147 -13.45 -0.10 9.63
C PRO A 147 -14.23 0.54 10.77
N THR A 148 -13.79 0.33 12.02
CA THR A 148 -14.42 0.91 13.21
C THR A 148 -14.08 2.39 13.40
N VAL A 149 -12.90 2.82 12.93
CA VAL A 149 -12.42 4.20 13.04
C VAL A 149 -11.80 4.65 11.73
N VAL A 150 -12.23 5.79 11.20
CA VAL A 150 -11.75 6.39 9.95
C VAL A 150 -11.32 7.82 10.19
N TYR A 151 -10.08 8.13 9.84
CA TYR A 151 -9.51 9.48 9.87
C TYR A 151 -9.49 10.07 8.46
N LYS A 152 -9.63 11.39 8.38
CA LYS A 152 -9.56 12.15 7.12
C LYS A 152 -8.33 13.06 7.05
N ASP A 153 -7.57 13.10 8.14
CA ASP A 153 -6.36 13.90 8.29
C ASP A 153 -5.17 12.98 8.63
N VAL A 154 -4.04 13.21 7.96
CA VAL A 154 -2.81 12.42 8.10
C VAL A 154 -2.17 12.65 9.47
N ASP A 155 -2.22 13.87 9.99
CA ASP A 155 -1.67 14.21 11.30
C ASP A 155 -2.49 13.55 12.42
N GLU A 156 -3.82 13.49 12.27
CA GLU A 156 -4.69 12.75 13.19
C GLU A 156 -4.38 11.24 13.19
N LEU A 157 -4.10 10.67 12.01
CA LEU A 157 -3.67 9.27 11.89
C LEU A 157 -2.34 9.06 12.62
N LEU A 158 -1.34 9.91 12.38
CA LEU A 158 -0.02 9.79 12.98
C LEU A 158 -0.06 9.89 14.51
N ALA A 159 -0.83 10.85 15.04
CA ALA A 159 -1.01 11.04 16.47
C ALA A 159 -1.64 9.83 17.18
N LYS A 160 -2.32 8.95 16.44
CA LYS A 160 -2.94 7.73 16.97
C LYS A 160 -2.12 6.47 16.69
N ALA A 161 -1.33 6.48 15.61
CA ALA A 161 -0.54 5.32 15.17
C ALA A 161 0.74 5.14 16.00
N LEU A 162 1.28 6.24 16.52
CA LEU A 162 2.46 6.26 17.35
C LEU A 162 2.06 6.16 18.83
N PRO A 163 2.42 5.08 19.57
CA PRO A 163 2.31 5.11 21.02
C PRO A 163 3.25 6.18 21.58
N LEU A 164 2.77 6.94 22.59
CA LEU A 164 3.58 7.90 23.36
C LEU A 164 4.81 7.25 23.99
#